data_AF-A0A927DF11-F1
#
_entry.id   AF-A0A927DF11-F1
#
_cell.length_a   1.000
_cell.length_b   1.000
_cell.length_c   1.000
_cell.angle_alpha   90.00
_cell.angle_beta   90.00
_cell.angle_gamma   90.00
#
_symmetry.space_group_name_H-M   'P 1'
#
loop_
_entity.id
_entity.type
_entity.pdbx_description
1 polymer ?
#
loop_
_entity_poly.entity_id
_entity_poly.type
_entity_poly.pdbx_seq_one_letter_code
_entity_poly.pdbx_strand_id
1 'polypeptide(L)' 'MGKYYTQGDKVLMPLAIQVHHAVCDGFHVGRMLNELQQYCDEWQGGA' A
#
# COMPACT_ATOMS: atom_id res chain seq x y z
N MET A 1 -6.64 3.96 -6.80
CA MET A 1 -6.98 3.02 -5.70
C MET A 1 -8.30 2.37 -6.06
N GLY A 2 -8.43 1.05 -5.93
CA GLY A 2 -9.70 0.37 -6.18
C GLY A 2 -10.56 0.25 -4.93
N LYS A 3 -11.77 -0.29 -5.09
CA LYS A 3 -12.70 -0.53 -3.98
C LYS A 3 -12.10 -1.55 -3.01
N TYR A 4 -12.15 -1.26 -1.71
CA TYR A 4 -11.74 -2.23 -0.70
C TYR A 4 -12.73 -3.41 -0.65
N TYR A 5 -12.23 -4.57 -0.24
CA TYR A 5 -13.01 -5.80 -0.15
C TYR A 5 -12.51 -6.64 1.03
N THR A 6 -13.36 -7.55 1.49
CA THR A 6 -13.03 -8.46 2.58
C THR A 6 -12.47 -9.77 2.02
N GLN A 7 -11.35 -10.22 2.55
CA GLN A 7 -10.75 -11.53 2.27
C GLN A 7 -10.48 -12.26 3.58
N GLY A 8 -11.35 -13.21 3.92
CA GLY A 8 -11.35 -13.83 5.25
C GLY A 8 -11.61 -12.78 6.33
N ASP A 9 -10.73 -12.71 7.32
CA ASP A 9 -10.83 -11.77 8.44
C ASP A 9 -10.13 -10.41 8.17
N LYS A 10 -9.65 -10.18 6.94
CA LYS A 10 -8.92 -8.96 6.56
C LYS A 10 -9.73 -8.09 5.60
N VAL A 11 -9.67 -6.78 5.78
CA VAL A 11 -10.11 -5.80 4.77
C VAL A 11 -8.90 -5.39 3.95
N LEU A 12 -8.96 -5.62 2.63
CA LEU A 12 -7.88 -5.32 1.69
C LEU A 12 -8.30 -4.22 0.72
N MET A 13 -7.34 -3.38 0.31
CA MET A 13 -7.55 -2.36 -0.71
C MET A 13 -6.55 -2.55 -1.85
N PRO A 14 -7.01 -2.70 -3.10
CA PRO A 14 -6.10 -2.81 -4.24
C PRO A 14 -5.47 -1.46 -4.57
N LEU A 15 -4.14 -1.44 -4.59
CA LEU A 15 -3.32 -0.28 -4.90
C LEU A 15 -2.64 -0.47 -6.27
N ALA A 16 -2.82 0.50 -7.16
CA ALA A 16 -2.08 0.58 -8.41
C ALA A 16 -1.04 1.69 -8.28
N ILE A 17 0.22 1.37 -8.57
CA ILE A 17 1.34 2.30 -8.48
C ILE A 17 1.89 2.51 -9.88
N GLN A 18 2.06 3.78 -10.25
CA GLN A 18 2.76 4.19 -11.48
C GLN A 18 4.05 4.89 -11.08
N VAL A 19 5.17 4.46 -11.65
CA VAL A 19 6.48 5.08 -11.42
C VAL A 19 7.20 5.34 -12.73
N HIS A 20 8.08 6.32 -12.70
CA HIS A 20 9.00 6.59 -13.81
C HIS A 20 10.26 5.74 -13.66
N HIS A 21 10.46 4.77 -14.55
CA HIS A 21 11.56 3.79 -14.46
C HIS A 21 12.98 4.39 -14.51
N ALA A 22 13.15 5.63 -14.99
CA ALA A 22 14.46 6.29 -14.94
C ALA A 22 14.86 6.77 -13.53
N VAL A 23 13.94 6.78 -12.56
CA VAL A 23 14.17 7.28 -11.20
C VAL A 23 13.86 6.21 -10.15
N CYS A 24 12.91 5.31 -10.44
CA CYS A 24 12.50 4.25 -9.52
C CYS A 24 12.56 2.87 -10.20
N ASP A 25 13.14 1.90 -9.50
CA ASP A 25 13.10 0.49 -9.86
C ASP A 25 12.15 -0.30 -8.93
N GLY A 26 12.11 -1.62 -9.10
CA GLY A 26 11.26 -2.49 -8.28
C GLY A 26 11.61 -2.49 -6.78
N PHE A 27 12.87 -2.21 -6.42
CA PHE A 27 13.29 -2.13 -5.02
C PHE A 27 12.67 -0.91 -4.34
N HIS A 28 12.71 0.25 -4.98
CA HIS A 28 12.12 1.47 -4.44
C HIS A 28 10.60 1.33 -4.25
N VAL A 29 9.91 0.72 -5.22
CA VAL A 29 8.46 0.46 -5.14
C VAL A 29 8.13 -0.51 -4.01
N GLY A 30 8.90 -1.60 -3.88
CA GLY A 30 8.71 -2.58 -2.80
C GLY A 30 8.93 -1.98 -1.41
N ARG A 31 9.98 -1.15 -1.26
CA ARG A 31 10.24 -0.42 -0.02
C ARG A 31 9.09 0.53 0.34
N MET A 32 8.63 1.34 -0.62
CA MET A 32 7.49 2.25 -0.42
C MET A 32 6.23 1.49 0.02
N LEU A 33 5.92 0.36 -0.61
CA LEU A 33 4.75 -0.46 -0.27
C LEU A 33 4.82 -1.01 1.16
N ASN A 34 5.99 -1.47 1.59
CA ASN A 34 6.19 -1.97 2.95
C ASN A 34 6.05 -0.87 4.00
N GLU A 35 6.65 0.31 3.77
CA GLU A 35 6.53 1.47 4.66
C GLU A 35 5.06 1.94 4.74
N LEU A 36 4.36 1.99 3.61
CA LEU A 36 2.93 2.33 3.57
C LEU A 36 2.07 1.34 4.37
N GLN A 37 2.31 0.03 4.22
CA GLN A 37 1.59 -0.98 4.98
C GLN A 37 1.83 -0.83 6.49
N GLN A 38 3.08 -0.59 6.90
CA GLN A 38 3.41 -0.36 8.30
C GLN A 38 2.66 0.86 8.87
N TYR A 39 2.61 1.98 8.14
CA TYR A 39 1.84 3.14 8.58
C TYR A 39 0.34 2.84 8.70
N CYS A 40 -0.23 2.03 7.82
CA CYS A 40 -1.61 1.59 7.93
C CYS A 40 -1.85 0.68 9.14
N ASP A 41 -0.91 -0.22 9.45
CA ASP A 41 -1.02 -1.14 10.58
C ASP A 41 -0.86 -0.43 11.93
N GLU A 42 -0.02 0.62 11.98
CA GLU A 42 0.21 1.44 13.17
C GLU A 42 -0.79 2.59 13.33
N TRP A 43 -1.67 2.81 12.34
CA TRP A 43 -2.64 3.89 12.38
C TRP A 43 -3.68 3.66 13.49
N GLN A 44 -3.62 4.47 14.55
CA GLN A 44 -4.51 4.35 15.71
C GLN A 44 -5.90 4.98 15.51
N GLY A 45 -6.21 5.51 14.32
CA GLY A 45 -7.52 6.08 14.02
C GLY A 45 -7.71 7.49 14.58
N GLY A 46 -7.98 8.44 13.69
CA GLY A 46 -8.61 9.72 14.01
C GLY A 46 -10.00 9.77 13.37
N ALA A 47 -10.99 9.34 14.14
CA ALA A 47 -12.40 9.75 14.12
C ALA A 47 -13.02 9.38 15.46
#